data_AF-A0A7R8ZW95-F1
#
_entry.id   AF-A0A7R8ZW95-F1
#
_cell.length_a   1.000
_cell.length_b   1.000
_cell.length_c   1.000
_cell.angle_alpha   90.00
_cell.angle_beta   90.00
_cell.angle_gamma   90.00
#
_symmetry.space_group_name_H-M   'P 1'
#
loop_
_entity.id
_entity.type
_entity.pdbx_description
1 polymer ?
#
loop_
_entity_poly.entity_id
_entity_poly.type
_entity_poly.pdbx_seq_one_letter_code
_entity_poly.pdbx_strand_id
1 'polypeptide(L)'
;MGKACHGRNFSSLKSGWLLLGLLLCKPSSVPWLVLLVASEELIKTLYLKIHLPPDSYVFIFLVFAMSGYFQQGNSNSLSSLELSSGYVGLRFYHPLPTGILLACHTYHPLIYFIFSLMEIFQQKRILGEGRQYSLSSLMYYVLLFLSVQAVFYSAAVMVLRNHLFIFSVFAPKLLYDGMLTLILCSLFLPAIHFLRL
;
A
#
# COMPACT_ATOMS: atom_id res chain seq x y z
N MET A 1 14.23 29.06 -21.82
CA MET A 1 13.06 28.45 -21.16
C MET A 1 12.83 27.09 -21.78
N GLY A 2 12.71 26.02 -20.98
CA GLY A 2 12.48 24.66 -21.49
C GLY A 2 13.56 23.64 -21.12
N LYS A 3 13.82 23.47 -19.81
CA LYS A 3 14.30 22.17 -19.31
C LYS A 3 13.10 21.51 -18.63
N ALA A 4 12.26 20.84 -19.42
CA ALA A 4 11.35 19.82 -18.90
C ALA A 4 12.25 18.65 -18.45
N CYS A 5 12.84 18.81 -17.26
CA CYS A 5 13.64 17.78 -16.62
C CYS A 5 12.76 16.53 -16.48
N HIS A 6 13.32 15.42 -16.91
CA HIS A 6 12.84 14.05 -16.88
C HIS A 6 12.40 13.62 -15.46
N GLY A 7 11.31 14.19 -14.98
CA GLY A 7 10.70 13.88 -13.69
C GLY A 7 9.94 12.58 -13.82
N ARG A 8 10.26 11.59 -12.99
CA ARG A 8 9.52 10.33 -12.89
C ARG A 8 8.01 10.61 -12.85
N ASN A 9 7.24 9.92 -13.69
CA ASN A 9 5.79 10.00 -13.67
C ASN A 9 5.24 8.99 -12.63
N PHE A 10 5.40 9.25 -11.33
CA PHE A 10 4.70 8.46 -10.30
C PHE A 10 3.18 8.49 -10.48
N SER A 11 2.66 9.56 -11.09
CA SER A 11 1.27 9.67 -11.54
C SER A 11 0.87 8.56 -12.52
N SER A 12 1.74 8.19 -13.47
CA SER A 12 1.51 7.09 -14.41
C SER A 12 1.56 5.72 -13.73
N LEU A 13 2.44 5.54 -12.73
CA LEU A 13 2.48 4.31 -11.94
C LEU A 13 1.20 4.16 -11.10
N LYS A 14 0.74 5.25 -10.48
CA LYS A 14 -0.51 5.28 -9.71
C LYS A 14 -1.72 4.95 -10.58
N SER A 15 -1.83 5.55 -11.77
CA SER A 15 -2.94 5.27 -12.69
C SER A 15 -2.89 3.84 -13.23
N GLY A 16 -1.71 3.33 -13.59
CA GLY A 16 -1.53 1.93 -13.98
C GLY A 16 -1.92 0.96 -12.87
N TRP A 17 -1.56 1.27 -11.63
CA TRP A 17 -1.97 0.48 -10.47
C TRP A 17 -3.48 0.52 -10.25
N LEU A 18 -4.11 1.70 -10.36
CA LEU A 18 -5.58 1.86 -10.27
C LEU A 18 -6.30 1.03 -11.34
N LEU A 19 -5.81 1.05 -12.59
CA LEU A 19 -6.37 0.25 -13.68
C LEU A 19 -6.22 -1.26 -13.41
N LEU A 20 -5.09 -1.69 -12.86
CA LEU A 20 -4.92 -3.06 -12.41
C LEU A 20 -5.92 -3.41 -11.28
N GLY A 21 -6.15 -2.50 -10.33
CA GLY A 21 -7.18 -2.67 -9.31
C GLY A 21 -8.58 -2.84 -9.89
N LEU A 22 -8.95 -2.00 -10.87
CA LEU A 22 -10.21 -2.11 -11.59
C LEU A 22 -10.35 -3.44 -12.32
N LEU A 23 -9.26 -3.94 -12.93
CA LEU A 23 -9.25 -5.22 -13.64
C LEU A 23 -9.42 -6.41 -12.69
N LEU A 24 -8.83 -6.34 -11.48
CA LEU A 24 -8.84 -7.43 -10.51
C LEU A 24 -10.07 -7.43 -9.60
N CYS A 25 -10.71 -6.28 -9.42
CA CYS A 25 -11.87 -6.16 -8.54
C CYS A 25 -13.12 -6.78 -9.16
N LYS A 26 -14.02 -7.30 -8.31
CA LYS A 26 -15.35 -7.75 -8.75
C LYS A 26 -16.23 -6.53 -9.04
N PRO A 27 -17.23 -6.65 -9.91
CA PRO A 27 -18.19 -5.56 -10.17
C PRO A 27 -18.84 -5.01 -8.89
N SER A 28 -19.09 -5.86 -7.89
CA SER A 28 -19.68 -5.47 -6.60
C SER A 28 -18.74 -4.65 -5.70
N SER A 29 -17.41 -4.71 -5.91
CA SER A 29 -16.43 -3.98 -5.10
C SER A 29 -15.94 -2.68 -5.75
N VAL A 30 -16.37 -2.38 -6.99
CA VAL A 30 -16.10 -1.11 -7.68
C VAL A 30 -16.46 0.13 -6.84
N PRO A 31 -17.61 0.19 -6.14
CA PRO A 31 -17.94 1.36 -5.31
C PRO A 31 -16.89 1.64 -4.22
N TRP A 32 -16.27 0.60 -3.65
CA TRP A 32 -15.22 0.76 -2.65
C TRP A 32 -13.94 1.32 -3.25
N LEU A 33 -13.62 0.95 -4.49
CA LEU A 33 -12.48 1.52 -5.18
C LEU A 33 -12.70 3.01 -5.50
N VAL A 34 -13.92 3.39 -5.89
CA VAL A 34 -14.30 4.80 -6.08
C VAL A 34 -14.18 5.57 -4.76
N LEU A 35 -14.66 5.01 -3.66
CA LEU A 35 -14.55 5.61 -2.33
C LEU A 35 -13.09 5.77 -1.90
N LEU A 36 -12.24 4.80 -2.20
CA LEU A 36 -10.80 4.86 -1.92
C LEU A 36 -10.14 6.04 -2.64
N VAL A 37 -10.39 6.22 -3.95
CA VAL A 37 -9.88 7.36 -4.73
C VAL A 37 -10.46 8.69 -4.20
N ALA A 38 -11.76 8.73 -3.90
CA ALA A 38 -12.39 9.92 -3.33
C ALA A 38 -11.79 10.31 -1.97
N SER A 39 -11.48 9.33 -1.13
CA SER A 39 -10.84 9.56 0.17
C SER A 39 -9.43 10.13 0.02
N GLU A 40 -8.66 9.66 -0.97
CA GLU A 40 -7.32 10.19 -1.27
C GLU A 40 -7.37 11.67 -1.67
N GLU A 41 -8.27 12.04 -2.60
CA GLU A 41 -8.45 13.44 -3.03
C GLU A 41 -8.93 14.33 -1.86
N LEU A 42 -9.83 13.83 -1.02
CA LEU A 42 -10.25 14.56 0.18
C LEU A 42 -9.06 14.81 1.13
N ILE A 43 -8.25 13.80 1.44
CA ILE A 43 -7.13 13.97 2.37
C ILE A 43 -6.08 14.91 1.78
N LYS A 44 -5.80 14.84 0.47
CA LYS A 44 -4.91 15.80 -0.21
C LYS A 44 -5.40 17.24 -0.06
N THR A 45 -6.69 17.48 -0.34
CA THR A 45 -7.24 18.84 -0.24
C THR A 45 -7.21 19.37 1.19
N LEU A 46 -7.48 18.51 2.18
CA LEU A 46 -7.38 18.87 3.60
C LEU A 46 -5.93 19.17 4.00
N TYR A 47 -4.97 18.39 3.54
CA TYR A 47 -3.55 18.62 3.81
C TYR A 47 -3.01 19.92 3.19
N LEU A 48 -3.47 20.29 1.99
CA LEU A 48 -3.08 21.56 1.39
C LEU A 48 -3.70 22.77 2.11
N LYS A 49 -4.86 22.60 2.75
CA LYS A 49 -5.51 23.66 3.53
C LYS A 49 -4.94 23.77 4.94
N ILE A 50 -4.77 22.63 5.60
CA ILE A 50 -4.29 22.52 6.98
C ILE A 50 -2.81 22.21 6.89
N HIS A 51 -1.95 23.19 7.18
CA HIS A 51 -0.49 23.08 7.09
C HIS A 51 0.09 22.08 8.12
N LEU A 52 -0.19 20.80 7.90
CA LEU A 52 0.22 19.70 8.75
C LEU A 52 1.69 19.33 8.49
N PRO A 53 2.42 18.83 9.51
CA PRO A 53 3.76 18.32 9.31
C PRO A 53 3.74 17.07 8.41
N PRO A 54 4.80 16.83 7.62
CA PRO A 54 4.84 15.76 6.63
C PRO A 54 4.63 14.36 7.24
N ASP A 55 5.10 14.16 8.47
CA ASP A 55 5.02 12.87 9.17
C ASP A 55 3.57 12.51 9.50
N SER A 56 2.79 13.49 9.97
CA SER A 56 1.37 13.30 10.27
C SER A 56 0.57 12.95 9.01
N TYR A 57 0.96 13.53 7.87
CA TYR A 57 0.32 13.26 6.60
C TYR A 57 0.56 11.82 6.13
N VAL A 58 1.81 11.34 6.20
CA VAL A 58 2.15 9.94 5.89
C VAL A 58 1.36 9.00 6.80
N PHE A 59 1.27 9.31 8.10
CA PHE A 59 0.51 8.51 9.04
C PHE A 59 -0.98 8.44 8.69
N ILE A 60 -1.64 9.58 8.43
CA ILE A 60 -3.05 9.61 8.01
C ILE A 60 -3.27 8.77 6.75
N PHE A 61 -2.39 8.92 5.75
CA PHE A 61 -2.44 8.13 4.52
C PHE A 61 -2.32 6.63 4.78
N LEU A 62 -1.43 6.20 5.67
CA LEU A 62 -1.26 4.80 6.03
C LEU A 62 -2.48 4.24 6.78
N VAL A 63 -3.12 5.04 7.63
CA VAL A 63 -4.37 4.66 8.29
C VAL A 63 -5.50 4.49 7.27
N PHE A 64 -5.65 5.42 6.33
CA PHE A 64 -6.64 5.29 5.25
C PHE A 64 -6.35 4.13 4.31
N ALA A 65 -5.07 3.85 4.04
CA ALA A 65 -4.66 2.67 3.29
C ALA A 65 -5.10 1.38 3.98
N MET A 66 -4.92 1.27 5.29
CA MET A 66 -5.41 0.14 6.08
C MET A 66 -6.93 0.09 6.13
N SER A 67 -7.62 1.23 6.23
CA SER A 67 -9.07 1.28 6.10
C SER A 67 -9.53 0.72 4.75
N GLY A 68 -8.87 1.11 3.66
CA GLY A 68 -9.14 0.59 2.33
C GLY A 68 -8.91 -0.92 2.23
N TYR A 69 -7.87 -1.44 2.88
CA TYR A 69 -7.60 -2.90 2.95
C TYR A 69 -8.79 -3.66 3.56
N PHE A 70 -9.32 -3.20 4.69
CA PHE A 70 -10.47 -3.85 5.33
C PHE A 70 -11.79 -3.64 4.59
N GLN A 71 -11.99 -2.48 3.94
CA GLN A 71 -13.20 -2.20 3.14
C GLN A 71 -13.36 -3.13 1.94
N GLN A 72 -12.28 -3.70 1.41
CA GLN A 72 -12.34 -4.72 0.36
C GLN A 72 -12.81 -6.10 0.86
N GLY A 73 -13.13 -6.23 2.15
CA GLY A 73 -13.55 -7.48 2.76
C GLY A 73 -12.38 -8.34 3.28
N ASN A 74 -11.13 -7.87 3.16
CA ASN A 74 -10.01 -8.55 3.80
C ASN A 74 -10.19 -8.49 5.32
N SER A 75 -9.75 -9.56 5.97
CA SER A 75 -9.73 -9.71 7.42
C SER A 75 -8.42 -10.38 7.82
N ASN A 76 -8.23 -10.60 9.12
CA ASN A 76 -7.08 -11.35 9.64
C ASN A 76 -7.24 -12.88 9.43
N SER A 77 -7.83 -13.33 8.33
CA SER A 77 -8.02 -14.75 7.98
C SER A 77 -7.62 -14.98 6.52
N LEU A 78 -7.06 -16.16 6.21
CA LEU A 78 -6.80 -16.57 4.82
C LEU A 78 -8.08 -16.77 4.02
N SER A 79 -9.19 -17.09 4.69
CA SER A 79 -10.49 -17.32 4.03
C SER A 79 -11.15 -16.05 3.49
N SER A 80 -10.72 -14.87 3.92
CA SER A 80 -11.22 -13.60 3.38
C SER A 80 -10.53 -13.17 2.09
N LEU A 81 -9.49 -13.89 1.64
CA LEU A 81 -8.83 -13.57 0.38
C LEU A 81 -9.75 -13.82 -0.80
N GLU A 82 -9.81 -12.82 -1.67
CA GLU A 82 -10.62 -12.88 -2.87
C GLU A 82 -9.92 -13.70 -3.96
N LEU A 83 -10.00 -15.03 -3.85
CA LEU A 83 -9.30 -15.96 -4.75
C LEU A 83 -9.63 -15.72 -6.23
N SER A 84 -10.84 -15.25 -6.56
CA SER A 84 -11.23 -15.01 -7.95
C SER A 84 -10.32 -13.98 -8.65
N SER A 85 -9.78 -13.01 -7.90
CA SER A 85 -8.84 -12.02 -8.44
C SER A 85 -7.55 -12.67 -8.96
N GLY A 86 -7.12 -13.77 -8.35
CA GLY A 86 -5.95 -14.53 -8.75
C GLY A 86 -6.12 -15.33 -10.06
N TYR A 87 -7.35 -15.46 -10.56
CA TYR A 87 -7.65 -16.24 -11.78
C TYR A 87 -8.05 -15.35 -12.97
N VAL A 88 -7.98 -14.03 -12.82
CA VAL A 88 -8.32 -13.10 -13.92
C VAL A 88 -7.38 -13.35 -15.10
N GLY A 89 -7.97 -13.76 -16.24
CA GLY A 89 -7.23 -14.08 -17.47
C GLY A 89 -6.60 -15.47 -17.53
N LEU A 90 -6.77 -16.32 -16.51
CA LEU A 90 -6.22 -17.69 -16.49
C LEU A 90 -7.31 -18.73 -16.80
N ARG A 91 -6.96 -19.74 -17.61
CA ARG A 91 -7.84 -20.89 -17.92
C ARG A 91 -7.62 -22.07 -16.95
N PHE A 92 -6.41 -22.21 -16.45
CA PHE A 92 -6.00 -23.29 -15.54
C PHE A 92 -5.19 -22.70 -14.38
N TYR A 93 -5.17 -23.41 -13.25
CA TYR A 93 -4.41 -22.99 -12.08
C TYR A 93 -2.90 -23.03 -12.37
N HIS A 94 -2.26 -21.88 -12.18
CA HIS A 94 -0.82 -21.73 -12.17
C HIS A 94 -0.42 -21.00 -10.87
N PRO A 95 0.34 -21.63 -9.95
CA PRO A 95 0.59 -21.08 -8.61
C PRO A 95 1.18 -19.67 -8.61
N LEU A 96 2.18 -19.43 -9.46
CA LEU A 96 2.93 -18.17 -9.50
C LEU A 96 2.08 -16.97 -9.97
N PRO A 97 1.49 -16.97 -11.19
CA PRO A 97 0.66 -15.85 -11.64
C PRO A 97 -0.56 -15.64 -10.75
N THR A 98 -1.19 -16.73 -10.27
CA THR A 98 -2.32 -16.63 -9.34
C THR A 98 -1.91 -15.95 -8.04
N GLY A 99 -0.76 -16.32 -7.46
CA GLY A 99 -0.23 -15.68 -6.27
C GLY A 99 0.08 -14.19 -6.46
N ILE A 100 0.67 -13.82 -7.61
CA ILE A 100 0.99 -12.43 -7.93
C ILE A 100 -0.28 -11.59 -8.07
N LEU A 101 -1.26 -12.04 -8.87
CA LEU A 101 -2.51 -11.31 -9.07
C LEU A 101 -3.31 -11.18 -7.76
N LEU A 102 -3.33 -12.25 -6.96
CA LEU A 102 -3.95 -12.22 -5.64
C LEU A 102 -3.26 -11.21 -4.72
N ALA A 103 -1.93 -11.19 -4.67
CA ALA A 103 -1.19 -10.21 -3.87
C ALA A 103 -1.43 -8.77 -4.36
N CYS A 104 -1.46 -8.55 -5.68
CA CYS A 104 -1.78 -7.26 -6.28
C CYS A 104 -3.18 -6.77 -5.86
N HIS A 105 -4.18 -7.66 -5.83
CA HIS A 105 -5.52 -7.33 -5.35
C HIS A 105 -5.53 -7.07 -3.83
N THR A 106 -5.00 -7.99 -3.03
CA THR A 106 -5.01 -7.93 -1.56
C THR A 106 -4.32 -6.67 -1.02
N TYR A 107 -3.17 -6.30 -1.57
CA TYR A 107 -2.42 -5.11 -1.13
C TYR A 107 -2.70 -3.86 -1.97
N HIS A 108 -3.74 -3.89 -2.81
CA HIS A 108 -4.07 -2.80 -3.72
C HIS A 108 -4.17 -1.44 -3.02
N PRO A 109 -4.94 -1.27 -1.91
CA PRO A 109 -5.08 0.00 -1.21
C PRO A 109 -3.74 0.57 -0.73
N LEU A 110 -2.93 -0.26 -0.08
CA LEU A 110 -1.66 0.19 0.49
C LEU A 110 -0.69 0.64 -0.59
N ILE A 111 -0.55 -0.14 -1.66
CA ILE A 111 0.35 0.20 -2.76
C ILE A 111 -0.17 1.46 -3.49
N TYR A 112 -1.49 1.59 -3.68
CA TYR A 112 -2.09 2.80 -4.26
C TYR A 112 -1.76 4.06 -3.45
N PHE A 113 -1.95 4.03 -2.13
CA PHE A 113 -1.64 5.17 -1.26
C PHE A 113 -0.13 5.46 -1.19
N ILE A 114 0.74 4.44 -1.29
CA ILE A 114 2.18 4.64 -1.39
C ILE A 114 2.55 5.38 -2.68
N PHE A 115 1.98 5.00 -3.83
CA PHE A 115 2.20 5.74 -5.08
C PHE A 115 1.70 7.18 -5.00
N SER A 116 0.56 7.41 -4.33
CA SER A 116 0.06 8.76 -4.05
C SER A 116 1.04 9.58 -3.20
N LEU A 117 1.59 9.00 -2.12
CA LEU A 117 2.60 9.67 -1.29
C LEU A 117 3.88 9.99 -2.08
N MET A 118 4.33 9.09 -2.94
CA MET A 118 5.50 9.33 -3.81
C MET A 118 5.27 10.50 -4.77
N GLU A 119 4.09 10.58 -5.38
CA GLU A 119 3.69 11.68 -6.26
C GLU A 119 3.74 13.03 -5.53
N ILE A 120 3.16 13.08 -4.32
CA ILE A 120 3.10 14.30 -3.51
C ILE A 120 4.48 14.72 -3.01
N PHE A 121 5.29 13.76 -2.54
CA PHE A 121 6.65 14.04 -2.08
C PHE A 121 7.52 14.55 -3.24
N GLN A 122 7.34 14.01 -4.45
CA GLN A 122 8.00 14.54 -5.65
C GLN A 122 7.54 15.97 -5.94
N GLN A 123 6.23 16.26 -5.90
CA GLN A 123 5.70 17.59 -6.15
C GLN A 123 6.23 18.63 -5.15
N LYS A 124 6.20 18.29 -3.85
CA LYS A 124 6.71 19.13 -2.76
C LYS A 124 8.21 19.39 -2.87
N ARG A 125 8.99 18.38 -3.25
CA ARG A 125 10.42 18.51 -3.54
C ARG A 125 10.69 19.44 -4.74
N ILE A 126 9.88 19.38 -5.80
CA ILE A 126 10.00 20.29 -6.96
C ILE A 126 9.67 21.74 -6.55
N LEU A 127 8.71 21.94 -5.65
CA LEU A 127 8.35 23.24 -5.09
C LEU A 127 9.43 23.83 -4.15
N GLY A 128 10.54 23.12 -3.93
CA GLY A 128 11.66 23.60 -3.10
C GLY A 128 11.47 23.37 -1.60
N GLU A 129 10.43 22.66 -1.18
CA GLU A 129 10.28 22.22 0.22
C GLU A 129 11.28 21.07 0.48
N GLY A 130 12.20 21.27 1.45
CA GLY A 130 13.51 20.62 1.54
C GLY A 130 13.59 19.09 1.80
N ARG A 131 14.71 18.67 2.43
CA ARG A 131 15.17 17.26 2.61
C ARG A 131 14.15 16.30 3.26
N GLN A 132 13.13 16.84 3.94
CA GLN A 132 12.08 16.08 4.64
C GLN A 132 11.21 15.26 3.67
N TYR A 133 11.06 15.71 2.41
CA TYR A 133 10.29 15.02 1.37
C TYR A 133 11.17 14.10 0.50
N SER A 134 12.00 13.28 1.14
CA SER A 134 12.83 12.29 0.47
C SER A 134 12.10 10.95 0.35
N LEU A 135 12.37 10.18 -0.71
CA LEU A 135 11.83 8.82 -0.81
C LEU A 135 12.39 7.90 0.29
N SER A 136 13.57 8.21 0.82
CA SER A 136 14.13 7.51 1.98
C SER A 136 13.36 7.80 3.28
N SER A 137 12.88 9.03 3.50
CA SER A 137 12.05 9.35 4.68
C SER A 137 10.68 8.71 4.57
N LEU A 138 10.08 8.70 3.37
CA LEU A 138 8.84 7.96 3.11
C LEU A 138 8.98 6.48 3.48
N MET A 139 10.02 5.80 2.97
CA MET A 139 10.28 4.40 3.28
C MET A 139 10.45 4.17 4.79
N TYR A 140 11.18 5.05 5.48
CA TYR A 140 11.36 4.97 6.93
C TYR A 140 10.02 4.96 7.67
N TYR A 141 9.11 5.90 7.37
CA TYR A 141 7.80 5.96 8.02
C TYR A 141 6.91 4.76 7.68
N VAL A 142 6.92 4.29 6.43
CA VAL A 142 6.16 3.11 6.01
C VAL A 142 6.66 1.85 6.73
N LEU A 143 7.98 1.63 6.77
CA LEU A 143 8.57 0.48 7.46
C LEU A 143 8.38 0.57 8.98
N LEU A 144 8.46 1.76 9.56
CA LEU A 144 8.18 1.97 10.97
C LEU A 144 6.74 1.55 11.30
N PHE A 145 5.76 2.01 10.52
CA PHE A 145 4.35 1.67 10.71
C PHE A 145 4.08 0.16 10.63
N LEU A 146 4.75 -0.55 9.72
CA LEU A 146 4.64 -2.01 9.61
C LEU A 146 5.37 -2.74 10.74
N SER A 147 6.52 -2.23 11.16
CA SER A 147 7.29 -2.83 12.27
C SER A 147 6.52 -2.79 13.59
N VAL A 148 5.81 -1.70 13.87
CA VAL A 148 4.95 -1.57 15.06
C VAL A 148 3.86 -2.63 15.06
N GLN A 149 3.20 -2.86 13.92
CA GLN A 149 2.19 -3.91 13.77
C GLN A 149 2.79 -5.31 13.93
N ALA A 150 3.93 -5.57 13.29
CA ALA A 150 4.61 -6.86 13.36
C ALA A 150 5.04 -7.20 14.80
N VAL A 151 5.58 -6.23 15.54
CA VAL A 151 5.93 -6.39 16.96
C VAL A 151 4.68 -6.68 17.80
N PHE A 152 3.59 -5.94 17.59
CA PHE A 152 2.34 -6.16 18.30
C PHE A 152 1.78 -7.58 18.06
N TYR A 153 1.68 -8.01 16.79
CA TYR A 153 1.12 -9.31 16.46
C TYR A 153 2.06 -10.47 16.84
N SER A 154 3.38 -10.29 16.76
CA SER A 154 4.32 -11.30 17.26
C SER A 154 4.24 -11.46 18.78
N ALA A 155 4.12 -10.35 19.53
CA ALA A 155 3.87 -10.41 20.97
C ALA A 155 2.53 -11.11 21.28
N ALA A 156 1.47 -10.80 20.53
CA ALA A 156 0.17 -11.46 20.69
C ALA A 156 0.26 -12.98 20.44
N VAL A 157 1.01 -13.43 19.42
CA VAL A 157 1.28 -14.85 19.17
C VAL A 157 2.01 -15.51 20.34
N MET A 158 3.00 -14.82 20.94
CA MET A 158 3.74 -15.35 22.08
C MET A 158 2.86 -15.51 23.33
N VAL A 159 2.00 -14.53 23.61
CA VAL A 159 1.09 -14.54 24.77
C VAL A 159 -0.05 -15.53 24.58
N LEU A 160 -0.66 -15.56 23.39
CA LEU A 160 -1.84 -16.35 23.08
C LEU A 160 -1.50 -17.69 22.42
N ARG A 161 -0.28 -18.20 22.64
CA ARG A 161 0.24 -19.37 21.91
C ARG A 161 -0.59 -20.65 22.05
N ASN A 162 -1.28 -20.80 23.18
CA ASN A 162 -2.13 -21.96 23.48
C ASN A 162 -3.60 -21.72 23.10
N HIS A 163 -3.93 -20.54 22.59
CA HIS A 163 -5.29 -20.20 22.18
C HIS A 163 -5.53 -20.60 20.72
N LEU A 164 -6.74 -21.09 20.41
CA LEU A 164 -7.14 -21.49 19.06
C LEU A 164 -7.01 -20.36 18.00
N PHE A 165 -7.00 -19.10 18.45
CA PHE A 165 -6.84 -17.92 17.59
C PHE A 165 -5.45 -17.78 16.97
N ILE A 166 -4.45 -18.54 17.45
CA ILE A 166 -3.11 -18.46 16.88
C ILE A 166 -3.12 -18.81 15.38
N PHE A 167 -3.87 -19.84 14.98
CA PHE A 167 -3.90 -20.33 13.60
C PHE A 167 -4.96 -19.66 12.74
N SER A 168 -6.06 -19.19 13.34
CA SER A 168 -7.18 -18.59 12.58
C SER A 168 -7.08 -17.07 12.40
N VAL A 169 -6.38 -16.37 13.31
CA VAL A 169 -6.32 -14.89 13.31
C VAL A 169 -4.88 -14.38 13.26
N PHE A 170 -4.03 -14.81 14.20
CA PHE A 170 -2.72 -14.18 14.38
C PHE A 170 -1.68 -14.63 13.35
N ALA A 171 -1.59 -15.93 13.06
CA ALA A 171 -0.67 -16.45 12.05
C ALA A 171 -1.02 -15.95 10.63
N PRO A 172 -2.30 -15.93 10.18
CA PRO A 172 -2.67 -15.30 8.92
C PRO A 172 -2.27 -13.81 8.86
N LYS A 173 -2.48 -13.05 9.94
CA LYS A 173 -2.10 -11.64 9.99
C LYS A 173 -0.59 -11.44 9.87
N LEU A 174 0.22 -12.21 10.60
CA LEU A 174 1.68 -12.15 10.46
C LEU A 174 2.14 -12.54 9.05
N LEU A 175 1.48 -13.50 8.41
CA LEU A 175 1.77 -13.87 7.02
C LEU A 175 1.48 -12.70 6.07
N TYR A 176 0.35 -12.00 6.25
CA TYR A 176 0.04 -10.80 5.46
C TYR A 176 1.08 -9.70 5.65
N ASP A 177 1.42 -9.39 6.90
CA ASP A 177 2.38 -8.33 7.20
C ASP A 177 3.79 -8.68 6.67
N GLY A 178 4.19 -9.95 6.75
CA GLY A 178 5.42 -10.46 6.16
C GLY A 178 5.46 -10.33 4.63
N MET A 179 4.39 -10.78 3.96
CA MET A 179 4.27 -10.68 2.51
C MET A 179 4.27 -9.23 2.02
N LEU A 180 3.52 -8.35 2.70
CA LEU A 180 3.53 -6.92 2.40
C LEU A 180 4.93 -6.32 2.56
N THR A 181 5.63 -6.67 3.64
CA THR A 181 7.00 -6.20 3.89
C THR A 181 7.94 -6.63 2.76
N LEU A 182 7.85 -7.88 2.29
CA LEU A 182 8.63 -8.37 1.15
C LEU A 182 8.32 -7.58 -0.14
N ILE A 183 7.04 -7.36 -0.44
CA ILE A 183 6.61 -6.58 -1.61
C ILE A 183 7.17 -5.15 -1.55
N LEU A 184 7.05 -4.48 -0.40
CA LEU A 184 7.54 -3.11 -0.26
C LEU A 184 9.06 -3.02 -0.34
N CYS A 185 9.79 -3.95 0.29
CA CYS A 185 11.24 -4.03 0.13
C CYS A 185 11.63 -4.20 -1.35
N SER A 186 10.92 -5.07 -2.09
CA SER A 186 11.17 -5.26 -3.52
C SER A 186 10.92 -4.00 -4.36
N LEU A 187 10.00 -3.13 -3.93
CA LEU A 187 9.65 -1.89 -4.61
C LEU A 187 10.59 -0.72 -4.25
N PHE A 188 10.97 -0.58 -2.99
CA PHE A 188 11.77 0.55 -2.49
C PHE A 188 13.28 0.39 -2.69
N LEU A 189 13.84 -0.83 -2.54
CA LEU A 189 15.28 -1.07 -2.72
C LEU A 189 15.83 -0.62 -4.08
N PRO A 190 15.23 -1.01 -5.23
CA PRO A 190 15.70 -0.54 -6.53
C PRO A 190 15.47 0.98 -6.70
N ALA A 191 14.38 1.51 -6.15
CA ALA A 191 14.09 2.95 -6.22
C ALA A 191 15.17 3.79 -5.53
N ILE A 192 15.71 3.32 -4.39
CA ILE A 192 16.78 4.00 -3.64
C ILE A 192 18.12 3.88 -4.36
N HIS A 193 18.48 2.69 -4.84
CA HIS A 193 19.75 2.49 -5.56
C HIS A 193 19.82 3.40 -6.79
N PHE A 194 18.72 3.54 -7.51
CA PHE A 194 18.58 4.43 -8.66
C PHE A 194 18.54 5.93 -8.31
N LEU A 195 18.33 6.30 -7.03
CA LEU A 195 18.28 7.69 -6.56
C LEU A 195 19.58 8.20 -5.97
N ARG A 196 20.50 7.29 -5.62
CA ARG A 196 21.82 7.63 -5.07
C ARG A 196 22.90 7.77 -6.16
N LEU A 197 22.61 7.32 -7.38
CA LEU A 197 23.40 7.54 -8.60
C LEU A 197 22.86 8.76 -9.35
#